data_AF-A0A6J1P4Q3-F1
#
_entry.id   AF-A0A6J1P4Q3-F1
#
_cell.length_a   1.000
_cell.length_b   1.000
_cell.length_c   1.000
_cell.angle_alpha   90.00
_cell.angle_beta   90.00
_cell.angle_gamma   90.00
#
_symmetry.space_group_name_H-M   'P 1'
#
loop_
_entity.id
_entity.type
_entity.pdbx_description
1 polymer ?
#
loop_
_entity_poly.entity_id
_entity_poly.type
_entity_poly.pdbx_seq_one_letter_code
_entity_poly.pdbx_strand_id
1 'polypeptide(L)'
;FRFYVYSAYVERRTVAAVRVIAATKTRGADPVVCRLWLSDNRTITLKARVKPIRENWNLKYSATYVLCLLRDSGVKPQDTVGASISIVASTAPNRPPTNLLTIRDTEPKSGIEETLHVCVKPFHFSYSRDEWLIEWFELNRLLGASHFYMYNESLSVQVACLLEHYRKQGLVTLLSWKLPIVTKVEIRTEGQFAAFNDCLYRSMATAGWLVVIDVDEVILPRRERTLTALLTSLRASYNPQTKAPSAFLFRNAFFYLRWEDDPEAPAPLVTSRKTRKKDGRRRTH
;
A
#
# COMPACT_ATOMS: atom_id res chain seq x y z
N PHE A 1 -20.91 -2.31 -16.69
CA PHE A 1 -20.31 -2.64 -15.38
C PHE A 1 -18.80 -2.78 -15.55
N ARG A 2 -18.02 -1.78 -15.12
CA ARG A 2 -16.55 -1.87 -15.02
C ARG A 2 -16.18 -1.54 -13.59
N PHE A 3 -16.42 -2.51 -12.72
CA PHE A 3 -16.20 -2.42 -11.28
C PHE A 3 -15.14 -3.46 -10.92
N TYR A 4 -14.00 -3.02 -10.41
CA TYR A 4 -12.87 -3.89 -10.08
C TYR A 4 -12.71 -3.91 -8.57
N VAL A 5 -12.58 -5.09 -7.98
CA VAL A 5 -12.37 -5.25 -6.53
C VAL A 5 -11.09 -6.05 -6.30
N TYR A 6 -10.34 -5.72 -5.25
CA TYR A 6 -9.02 -6.31 -5.01
C TYR A 6 -8.92 -7.04 -3.68
N SER A 7 -9.50 -6.48 -2.64
CA SER A 7 -9.33 -6.96 -1.27
C SER A 7 -10.42 -6.43 -0.36
N ALA A 8 -10.71 -7.18 0.71
CA ALA A 8 -11.75 -6.87 1.67
C ALA A 8 -11.18 -6.92 3.10
N TYR A 9 -11.57 -5.96 3.91
CA TYR A 9 -11.08 -5.77 5.28
C TYR A 9 -12.22 -5.42 6.22
N VAL A 10 -12.14 -5.88 7.45
CA VAL A 10 -13.06 -5.43 8.50
C VAL A 10 -12.83 -3.95 8.79
N GLU A 11 -13.90 -3.17 8.94
CA GLU A 11 -13.83 -1.77 9.37
C GLU A 11 -14.51 -1.61 10.74
N ARG A 12 -13.75 -1.11 11.70
CA ARG A 12 -14.18 -0.88 13.09
C ARG A 12 -14.06 0.59 13.52
N ARG A 13 -13.28 1.40 12.79
CA ARG A 13 -12.83 2.73 13.26
C ARG A 13 -13.79 3.86 12.91
N THR A 14 -14.45 3.75 11.75
CA THR A 14 -15.28 4.84 11.22
C THR A 14 -16.76 4.46 11.13
N VAL A 15 -17.06 3.21 10.76
CA VAL A 15 -18.40 2.66 10.63
C VAL A 15 -18.31 1.15 10.75
N ALA A 16 -19.32 0.49 11.34
CA ALA A 16 -19.42 -0.97 11.32
C ALA A 16 -19.70 -1.43 9.88
N ALA A 17 -18.65 -1.89 9.20
CA ALA A 17 -18.71 -2.28 7.79
C ALA A 17 -17.62 -3.29 7.42
N VAL A 18 -17.76 -3.90 6.25
CA VAL A 18 -16.65 -4.48 5.51
C VAL A 18 -16.22 -3.46 4.46
N ARG A 19 -14.95 -3.09 4.46
CA ARG A 19 -14.35 -2.18 3.48
C ARG A 19 -13.65 -2.97 2.40
N VAL A 20 -14.09 -2.77 1.15
CA VAL A 20 -13.46 -3.35 -0.03
C VAL A 20 -12.68 -2.27 -0.77
N ILE A 21 -11.42 -2.57 -1.10
CA ILE A 21 -10.59 -1.75 -1.99
C ILE A 21 -11.00 -2.08 -3.42
N ALA A 22 -11.35 -1.06 -4.19
CA ALA A 22 -11.91 -1.20 -5.51
C ALA A 22 -11.48 -0.06 -6.45
N ALA A 23 -11.74 -0.21 -7.75
CA ALA A 23 -11.66 0.84 -8.74
C ALA A 23 -12.92 0.85 -9.61
N THR A 24 -13.49 2.04 -9.83
CA THR A 24 -14.69 2.23 -10.66
C THR A 24 -14.75 3.67 -11.15
N LYS A 25 -15.80 4.02 -11.91
CA LYS A 25 -16.01 5.37 -12.43
C LYS A 25 -15.97 6.40 -11.30
N THR A 26 -15.27 7.51 -11.53
CA THR A 26 -15.16 8.61 -10.55
C THR A 26 -16.50 9.29 -10.29
N ARG A 27 -17.32 9.44 -11.35
CA ARG A 27 -18.67 10.00 -11.29
C ARG A 27 -19.67 9.00 -11.86
N GLY A 28 -20.86 8.93 -11.27
CA GLY A 28 -21.91 8.00 -11.70
C GLY A 28 -21.47 6.54 -11.64
N ALA A 29 -20.80 6.13 -10.55
CA ALA A 29 -20.48 4.74 -10.31
C ALA A 29 -21.77 3.91 -10.24
N ASP A 30 -21.76 2.73 -10.87
CA ASP A 30 -22.89 1.80 -10.85
C ASP A 30 -23.22 1.43 -9.38
N PRO A 31 -24.50 1.44 -8.96
CA PRO A 31 -24.87 1.01 -7.61
C PRO A 31 -24.60 -0.48 -7.45
N VAL A 32 -24.08 -0.84 -6.28
CA VAL A 32 -23.73 -2.22 -5.92
C VAL A 32 -24.33 -2.62 -4.57
N VAL A 33 -24.49 -3.92 -4.36
CA VAL A 33 -24.75 -4.53 -3.06
C VAL A 33 -23.65 -5.54 -2.75
N CYS A 34 -23.47 -5.86 -1.47
CA CYS A 34 -22.49 -6.84 -1.07
C CYS A 34 -23.18 -8.14 -0.63
N ARG A 35 -22.80 -9.26 -1.22
CA ARG A 35 -23.22 -10.59 -0.78
C ARG A 35 -22.14 -11.14 0.14
N LEU A 36 -22.50 -11.38 1.40
CA LEU A 36 -21.64 -11.88 2.46
C LEU A 36 -22.02 -13.32 2.79
N TRP A 37 -21.04 -14.21 2.85
CA TRP A 37 -21.18 -15.58 3.32
C TRP A 37 -20.38 -15.73 4.60
N LEU A 38 -21.09 -15.85 5.72
CA LEU A 38 -20.51 -16.03 7.04
C LEU A 38 -20.08 -17.49 7.27
N SER A 39 -19.20 -17.69 8.24
CA SER A 39 -18.69 -19.01 8.62
C SER A 39 -19.78 -19.93 9.20
N ASP A 40 -20.90 -19.37 9.65
CA ASP A 40 -22.07 -20.10 10.15
C ASP A 40 -23.10 -20.43 9.04
N ASN A 41 -22.67 -20.41 7.77
CA ASN A 41 -23.48 -20.63 6.57
C ASN A 41 -24.61 -19.62 6.31
N ARG A 42 -24.73 -18.55 7.09
CA ARG A 42 -25.67 -17.47 6.75
C ARG A 42 -25.17 -16.69 5.55
N THR A 43 -26.08 -16.42 4.61
CA THR A 43 -25.85 -15.51 3.48
C THR A 43 -26.63 -14.24 3.69
N ILE A 44 -25.95 -13.09 3.63
CA ILE A 44 -26.55 -11.78 3.90
C ILE A 44 -26.26 -10.84 2.73
N THR A 45 -27.27 -10.08 2.32
CA THR A 45 -27.09 -9.01 1.33
C THR A 45 -27.06 -7.67 2.04
N LEU A 46 -25.93 -6.98 1.96
CA LEU A 46 -25.68 -5.71 2.62
C LEU A 46 -25.79 -4.54 1.64
N LYS A 47 -26.31 -3.43 2.13
CA LYS A 47 -26.25 -2.15 1.42
C LYS A 47 -24.80 -1.71 1.28
N ALA A 48 -24.40 -1.34 0.07
CA ALA A 48 -23.06 -0.81 -0.18
C ALA A 48 -23.07 0.70 -0.34
N ARG A 49 -22.02 1.36 0.13
CA ARG A 49 -21.71 2.76 -0.18
C ARG A 49 -20.38 2.84 -0.92
N VAL A 50 -20.41 3.29 -2.17
CA VAL A 50 -19.22 3.54 -2.98
C VAL A 50 -18.69 4.94 -2.67
N LYS A 51 -17.43 5.05 -2.28
CA LYS A 51 -16.76 6.31 -1.95
C LYS A 51 -15.47 6.44 -2.75
N PRO A 52 -15.39 7.32 -3.76
CA PRO A 52 -14.15 7.55 -4.48
C PRO A 52 -13.11 8.19 -3.58
N ILE A 53 -11.85 7.81 -3.78
CA ILE A 53 -10.70 8.47 -3.16
C ILE A 53 -10.53 9.84 -3.82
N ARG A 54 -10.33 10.88 -3.01
CA ARG A 54 -10.33 12.28 -3.45
C ARG A 54 -9.21 12.57 -4.46
N GLU A 55 -8.08 11.92 -4.27
CA GLU A 55 -6.90 12.06 -5.10
C GLU A 55 -7.10 11.28 -6.42
N ASN A 56 -7.90 11.85 -7.31
CA ASN A 56 -8.35 11.21 -8.56
C ASN A 56 -8.25 12.10 -9.82
N TRP A 57 -7.85 13.37 -9.67
CA TRP A 57 -7.64 14.33 -10.77
C TRP A 57 -8.83 14.47 -11.74
N ASN A 58 -10.06 14.19 -11.30
CA ASN A 58 -11.24 14.13 -12.16
C ASN A 58 -11.10 13.18 -13.38
N LEU A 59 -10.19 12.19 -13.31
CA LEU A 59 -10.07 11.16 -14.33
C LEU A 59 -11.33 10.29 -14.38
N LYS A 60 -11.52 9.56 -15.48
CA LYS A 60 -12.72 8.75 -15.72
C LYS A 60 -12.96 7.70 -14.63
N TYR A 61 -11.90 7.06 -14.14
CA TYR A 61 -11.92 6.10 -13.05
C TYR A 61 -11.05 6.56 -11.89
N SER A 62 -11.43 6.09 -10.70
CA SER A 62 -10.70 6.36 -9.46
C SER A 62 -10.61 5.09 -8.63
N ALA A 63 -9.61 5.06 -7.75
CA ALA A 63 -9.62 4.14 -6.64
C ALA A 63 -10.77 4.52 -5.70
N THR A 64 -11.47 3.52 -5.18
CA THR A 64 -12.69 3.71 -4.38
C THR A 64 -12.72 2.73 -3.22
N TYR A 65 -13.43 3.12 -2.17
CA TYR A 65 -13.88 2.20 -1.12
C TYR A 65 -15.30 1.78 -1.40
N VAL A 66 -15.57 0.48 -1.31
CA VAL A 66 -16.94 -0.03 -1.14
C VAL A 66 -17.13 -0.37 0.32
N LEU A 67 -18.03 0.36 0.99
CA LEU A 67 -18.38 0.10 2.37
C LEU A 67 -19.66 -0.72 2.40
N CYS A 68 -19.52 -2.02 2.69
CA CYS A 68 -20.63 -2.94 2.90
C CYS A 68 -21.12 -2.76 4.33
N LEU A 69 -22.22 -2.03 4.50
CA LEU A 69 -22.68 -1.58 5.81
C LEU A 69 -23.29 -2.74 6.60
N LEU A 70 -22.78 -2.99 7.80
CA LEU A 70 -23.29 -4.04 8.69
C LEU A 70 -24.44 -3.56 9.57
N ARG A 71 -24.77 -2.27 9.51
CA ARG A 71 -25.92 -1.70 10.23
C ARG A 71 -27.19 -2.47 9.87
N ASP A 72 -27.99 -2.78 10.89
CA ASP A 72 -29.28 -3.47 10.77
C ASP A 72 -29.19 -4.94 10.25
N SER A 73 -27.98 -5.49 10.09
CA SER A 73 -27.77 -6.89 9.68
C SER A 73 -27.73 -7.89 10.84
N GLY A 74 -27.58 -7.42 12.08
CA GLY A 74 -27.33 -8.26 13.25
C GLY A 74 -25.94 -8.88 13.31
N VAL A 75 -25.04 -8.56 12.37
CA VAL A 75 -23.66 -9.07 12.30
C VAL A 75 -22.71 -8.03 12.88
N LYS A 76 -21.82 -8.45 13.80
CA LYS A 76 -20.77 -7.57 14.31
C LYS A 76 -19.55 -7.61 13.39
N PRO A 77 -18.74 -6.54 13.29
CA PRO A 77 -17.57 -6.50 12.41
C PRO A 77 -16.62 -7.69 12.60
N GLN A 78 -16.35 -8.10 13.84
CA GLN A 78 -15.48 -9.24 14.14
C GLN A 78 -15.99 -10.58 13.59
N ASP A 79 -17.31 -10.76 13.50
CA ASP A 79 -17.93 -11.98 12.99
C ASP A 79 -17.71 -12.14 11.48
N THR A 80 -17.25 -11.06 10.81
CA THR A 80 -16.94 -11.07 9.38
C THR A 80 -15.50 -11.47 9.06
N VAL A 81 -14.62 -11.59 10.07
CA VAL A 81 -13.23 -11.99 9.84
C VAL A 81 -13.19 -13.42 9.27
N GLY A 82 -12.48 -13.61 8.16
CA GLY A 82 -12.40 -14.92 7.48
C GLY A 82 -13.62 -15.27 6.64
N ALA A 83 -14.72 -14.52 6.75
CA ALA A 83 -15.89 -14.69 5.90
C ALA A 83 -15.59 -14.29 4.44
N SER A 84 -16.44 -14.74 3.51
CA SER A 84 -16.31 -14.43 2.09
C SER A 84 -17.29 -13.34 1.67
N ILE A 85 -16.88 -12.45 0.77
CA ILE A 85 -17.71 -11.36 0.27
C ILE A 85 -17.56 -11.17 -1.24
N SER A 86 -18.66 -10.81 -1.89
CA SER A 86 -18.71 -10.43 -3.29
C SER A 86 -19.46 -9.11 -3.46
N ILE A 87 -19.00 -8.31 -4.41
CA ILE A 87 -19.66 -7.06 -4.81
C ILE A 87 -20.42 -7.31 -6.11
N VAL A 88 -21.74 -7.15 -6.09
CA VAL A 88 -22.62 -7.41 -7.23
C VAL A 88 -23.39 -6.15 -7.61
N ALA A 89 -23.70 -5.99 -8.90
CA ALA A 89 -24.50 -4.88 -9.38
C ALA A 89 -25.92 -4.92 -8.79
N SER A 90 -26.41 -3.79 -8.27
CA SER A 90 -27.76 -3.71 -7.70
C SER A 90 -28.87 -3.97 -8.71
N THR A 91 -28.60 -3.76 -10.01
CA THR A 91 -29.55 -4.01 -11.10
C THR A 91 -29.70 -5.49 -11.45
N ALA A 92 -28.77 -6.34 -11.01
CA ALA A 92 -28.79 -7.77 -11.31
C ALA A 92 -28.28 -8.58 -10.11
N PRO A 93 -28.93 -8.47 -8.94
CA PRO A 93 -28.44 -9.07 -7.69
C PRO A 93 -28.37 -10.60 -7.77
N ASN A 94 -29.21 -11.24 -8.59
CA ASN A 94 -29.27 -12.70 -8.70
C ASN A 94 -28.20 -13.30 -9.61
N ARG A 95 -27.38 -12.48 -10.29
CA ARG A 95 -26.28 -13.02 -11.10
C ARG A 95 -25.25 -13.74 -10.21
N PRO A 96 -24.67 -14.85 -10.67
CA PRO A 96 -23.57 -15.49 -9.97
C PRO A 96 -22.41 -14.49 -9.77
N PRO A 97 -21.86 -14.40 -8.55
CA PRO A 97 -20.72 -13.54 -8.28
C PRO A 97 -19.48 -14.03 -9.04
N THR A 98 -18.71 -13.11 -9.63
CA THR A 98 -17.44 -13.43 -10.32
C THR A 98 -16.22 -12.98 -9.52
N ASN A 99 -16.43 -12.41 -8.33
CA ASN A 99 -15.43 -11.78 -7.49
C ASN A 99 -15.62 -12.21 -6.03
N LEU A 100 -14.92 -13.25 -5.60
CA LEU A 100 -14.95 -13.73 -4.22
C LEU A 100 -13.71 -13.26 -3.48
N LEU A 101 -13.90 -12.51 -2.39
CA LEU A 101 -12.84 -12.00 -1.54
C LEU A 101 -12.97 -12.53 -0.13
N THR A 102 -11.87 -12.95 0.48
CA THR A 102 -11.80 -13.23 1.92
C THR A 102 -11.65 -11.94 2.69
N ILE A 103 -12.48 -11.75 3.71
CA ILE A 103 -12.42 -10.60 4.59
C ILE A 103 -11.29 -10.77 5.59
N ARG A 104 -10.39 -9.79 5.61
CA ARG A 104 -9.20 -9.82 6.45
C ARG A 104 -9.38 -8.94 7.67
N ASP A 105 -8.76 -9.37 8.76
CA ASP A 105 -8.69 -8.54 9.96
C ASP A 105 -7.72 -7.36 9.77
N THR A 106 -7.99 -6.29 10.48
CA THR A 106 -7.14 -5.09 10.60
C THR A 106 -6.74 -4.81 12.04
N GLU A 107 -7.09 -5.71 12.97
CA GLU A 107 -6.71 -5.60 14.37
C GLU A 107 -5.18 -5.82 14.52
N PRO A 108 -4.45 -4.87 15.13
CA PRO A 108 -3.02 -5.01 15.36
C PRO A 108 -2.68 -6.24 16.21
N LYS A 109 -1.73 -7.05 15.74
CA LYS A 109 -1.14 -8.13 16.54
C LYS A 109 -0.14 -7.55 17.55
N SER A 110 0.15 -8.30 18.62
CA SER A 110 1.20 -7.94 19.58
C SER A 110 2.60 -8.05 18.96
N GLY A 111 3.52 -7.18 19.38
CA GLY A 111 4.93 -7.22 18.99
C GLY A 111 5.22 -6.65 17.60
N ILE A 112 4.32 -5.84 17.05
CA ILE A 112 4.50 -5.23 15.73
C ILE A 112 5.14 -3.83 15.81
N GLU A 113 5.35 -3.27 16.99
CA GLU A 113 5.72 -1.87 17.21
C GLU A 113 6.99 -1.45 16.48
N GLU A 114 7.97 -2.36 16.34
CA GLU A 114 9.24 -2.13 15.65
C GLU A 114 9.25 -2.59 14.19
N THR A 115 8.14 -3.10 13.66
CA THR A 115 8.05 -3.58 12.28
C THR A 115 7.72 -2.43 11.33
N LEU A 116 8.42 -2.39 10.19
CA LEU A 116 8.26 -1.37 9.16
C LEU A 116 7.98 -2.02 7.82
N HIS A 117 6.77 -1.80 7.32
CA HIS A 117 6.38 -2.26 5.99
C HIS A 117 6.55 -1.15 4.95
N VAL A 118 6.98 -1.54 3.74
CA VAL A 118 7.17 -0.64 2.61
C VAL A 118 6.13 -0.93 1.52
N CYS A 119 5.38 0.08 1.10
CA CYS A 119 4.48 0.02 -0.04
C CYS A 119 5.13 0.66 -1.26
N VAL A 120 5.23 -0.10 -2.34
CA VAL A 120 5.79 0.38 -3.61
C VAL A 120 4.66 0.57 -4.63
N LYS A 121 4.77 1.60 -5.49
CA LYS A 121 3.83 1.77 -6.60
C LYS A 121 3.82 0.54 -7.54
N PRO A 122 2.74 0.32 -8.31
CA PRO A 122 2.74 -0.73 -9.32
C PRO A 122 3.88 -0.61 -10.33
N PHE A 123 4.57 -1.73 -10.56
CA PHE A 123 5.58 -1.87 -11.59
C PHE A 123 4.91 -1.93 -12.96
N HIS A 124 5.38 -1.10 -13.89
CA HIS A 124 4.77 -0.90 -15.21
C HIS A 124 5.86 -0.79 -16.31
N PHE A 125 5.45 -0.86 -17.59
CA PHE A 125 6.35 -0.78 -18.77
C PHE A 125 7.52 -1.78 -18.77
N SER A 126 7.26 -3.03 -18.41
CA SER A 126 8.29 -4.08 -18.39
C SER A 126 9.52 -3.65 -17.60
N TYR A 127 9.30 -3.18 -16.36
CA TYR A 127 10.38 -2.64 -15.52
C TYR A 127 11.55 -3.63 -15.43
N SER A 128 12.75 -3.16 -15.77
CA SER A 128 13.93 -3.98 -16.08
C SER A 128 15.23 -3.48 -15.43
N ARG A 129 15.15 -2.85 -14.26
CA ARG A 129 16.32 -2.35 -13.51
C ARG A 129 16.59 -3.19 -12.26
N ASP A 130 17.03 -4.43 -12.47
CA ASP A 130 17.30 -5.41 -11.42
C ASP A 130 18.45 -5.00 -10.48
N GLU A 131 19.58 -4.53 -11.00
CA GLU A 131 20.72 -4.08 -10.16
C GLU A 131 20.30 -2.93 -9.21
N TRP A 132 19.53 -1.97 -9.72
CA TRP A 132 19.08 -0.82 -8.94
C TRP A 132 18.06 -1.26 -7.89
N LEU A 133 17.21 -2.22 -8.24
CA LEU A 133 16.23 -2.77 -7.32
C LEU A 133 16.90 -3.55 -6.18
N ILE A 134 17.99 -4.29 -6.46
CA ILE A 134 18.79 -4.95 -5.42
C ILE A 134 19.36 -3.91 -4.46
N GLU A 135 20.02 -2.88 -4.98
CA GLU A 135 20.61 -1.83 -4.15
C GLU A 135 19.56 -1.13 -3.28
N TRP A 136 18.44 -0.71 -3.88
CA TRP A 136 17.35 -0.07 -3.18
C TRP A 136 16.74 -0.96 -2.09
N PHE A 137 16.54 -2.25 -2.40
CA PHE A 137 15.94 -3.21 -1.49
C PHE A 137 16.82 -3.44 -0.27
N GLU A 138 18.10 -3.75 -0.47
CA GLU A 138 19.04 -4.01 0.63
C GLU A 138 19.28 -2.75 1.48
N LEU A 139 19.32 -1.57 0.85
CA LEU A 139 19.42 -0.31 1.60
C LEU A 139 18.20 -0.09 2.50
N ASN A 140 16.98 -0.32 2.01
CA ASN A 140 15.77 -0.18 2.83
C ASN A 140 15.74 -1.21 3.97
N ARG A 141 16.27 -2.42 3.76
CA ARG A 141 16.42 -3.43 4.82
C ARG A 141 17.40 -2.98 5.90
N LEU A 142 18.56 -2.43 5.52
CA LEU A 142 19.51 -1.84 6.46
C LEU A 142 18.90 -0.69 7.26
N LEU A 143 17.98 0.06 6.64
CA LEU A 143 17.22 1.13 7.29
C LEU A 143 16.04 0.63 8.15
N GLY A 144 15.85 -0.68 8.28
CA GLY A 144 14.89 -1.31 9.18
C GLY A 144 13.57 -1.76 8.54
N ALA A 145 13.46 -1.76 7.20
CA ALA A 145 12.30 -2.35 6.52
C ALA A 145 12.25 -3.86 6.75
N SER A 146 11.11 -4.35 7.27
CA SER A 146 10.88 -5.77 7.58
C SER A 146 10.12 -6.51 6.50
N HIS A 147 9.29 -5.81 5.72
CA HIS A 147 8.51 -6.43 4.63
C HIS A 147 8.15 -5.42 3.55
N PHE A 148 7.99 -5.90 2.31
CA PHE A 148 7.69 -5.09 1.14
C PHE A 148 6.44 -5.60 0.43
N TYR A 149 5.49 -4.71 0.17
CA TYR A 149 4.36 -4.97 -0.71
C TYR A 149 4.63 -4.34 -2.07
N MET A 150 4.58 -5.19 -3.08
CA MET A 150 4.88 -4.83 -4.46
C MET A 150 3.76 -5.33 -5.37
N TYR A 151 3.53 -4.60 -6.47
CA TYR A 151 2.41 -4.84 -7.37
C TYR A 151 2.93 -5.02 -8.80
N ASN A 152 2.71 -6.20 -9.37
CA ASN A 152 3.14 -6.57 -10.71
C ASN A 152 2.04 -6.27 -11.74
N GLU A 153 2.15 -5.12 -12.42
CA GLU A 153 1.40 -4.86 -13.65
C GLU A 153 2.21 -5.33 -14.87
N SER A 154 3.48 -4.92 -14.95
CA SER A 154 4.41 -5.31 -16.01
C SER A 154 5.87 -5.27 -15.54
N LEU A 155 6.51 -6.44 -15.49
CA LEU A 155 7.89 -6.67 -15.08
C LEU A 155 8.68 -7.40 -16.18
N SER A 156 9.99 -7.17 -16.25
CA SER A 156 10.91 -8.03 -17.00
C SER A 156 11.06 -9.40 -16.33
N VAL A 157 11.53 -10.39 -17.08
CA VAL A 157 11.80 -11.75 -16.57
C VAL A 157 12.85 -11.71 -15.44
N GLN A 158 13.88 -10.89 -15.59
CA GLN A 158 14.96 -10.74 -14.62
C GLN A 158 14.44 -10.18 -13.29
N VAL A 159 13.67 -9.11 -13.34
CA VAL A 159 13.09 -8.51 -12.12
C VAL A 159 12.06 -9.44 -11.49
N ALA A 160 11.24 -10.14 -12.29
CA ALA A 160 10.31 -11.13 -11.76
C ALA A 160 11.03 -12.26 -11.01
N CYS A 161 12.15 -12.77 -11.56
CA CYS A 161 13.00 -13.77 -10.91
C CYS A 161 13.60 -13.25 -9.59
N LEU A 162 14.11 -12.02 -9.60
CA LEU A 162 14.67 -11.35 -8.42
C LEU A 162 13.62 -11.19 -7.30
N LEU A 163 12.41 -10.71 -7.62
CA LEU A 163 11.36 -10.55 -6.63
C LEU A 163 10.85 -11.90 -6.11
N GLU A 164 10.85 -12.94 -6.93
CA GLU A 164 10.54 -14.30 -6.49
C GLU A 164 11.56 -14.81 -5.46
N HIS A 165 12.84 -14.48 -5.63
CA HIS A 165 13.88 -14.80 -4.65
C HIS A 165 13.58 -14.17 -3.29
N TYR A 166 13.28 -12.86 -3.23
CA TYR A 166 12.92 -12.20 -1.97
C TYR A 166 11.57 -12.64 -1.40
N ARG A 167 10.61 -13.02 -2.27
CA ARG A 167 9.33 -13.60 -1.86
C ARG A 167 9.53 -14.92 -1.12
N LYS A 168 10.42 -15.80 -1.61
CA LYS A 168 10.76 -17.07 -0.94
C LYS A 168 11.41 -16.89 0.43
N GLN A 169 12.08 -15.76 0.67
CA GLN A 169 12.62 -15.39 1.98
C GLN A 169 11.57 -14.78 2.93
N GLY A 170 10.33 -14.60 2.48
CA GLY A 170 9.26 -13.97 3.27
C GLY A 170 9.37 -12.44 3.37
N LEU A 171 10.26 -11.81 2.59
CA LEU A 171 10.49 -10.36 2.64
C LEU A 171 9.57 -9.58 1.71
N VAL A 172 9.08 -10.19 0.64
CA VAL A 172 8.24 -9.54 -0.38
C VAL A 172 6.89 -10.25 -0.49
N THR A 173 5.81 -9.48 -0.48
CA THR A 173 4.51 -9.90 -1.03
C THR A 173 4.33 -9.25 -2.41
N LEU A 174 4.49 -10.07 -3.46
CA LEU A 174 4.27 -9.64 -4.85
C LEU A 174 2.83 -9.95 -5.27
N LEU A 175 2.05 -8.93 -5.56
CA LEU A 175 0.64 -9.04 -5.94
C LEU A 175 0.46 -8.84 -7.43
N SER A 176 -0.28 -9.73 -8.09
CA SER A 176 -0.70 -9.50 -9.48
C SER A 176 -1.60 -8.27 -9.55
N TRP A 177 -1.28 -7.34 -10.44
CA TRP A 177 -1.95 -6.05 -10.53
C TRP A 177 -2.33 -5.71 -11.97
N LYS A 178 -3.40 -6.34 -12.46
CA LYS A 178 -3.90 -6.12 -13.81
C LYS A 178 -5.20 -5.34 -13.78
N LEU A 179 -5.16 -4.14 -14.33
CA LEU A 179 -6.30 -3.27 -14.47
C LEU A 179 -6.65 -3.09 -15.95
N PRO A 180 -7.81 -3.60 -16.42
CA PRO A 180 -8.25 -3.36 -17.79
C PRO A 180 -8.91 -1.96 -17.90
N ILE A 181 -8.16 -0.95 -17.45
CA ILE A 181 -8.46 0.47 -17.52
C ILE A 181 -7.23 1.13 -18.13
N VAL A 182 -7.41 2.06 -19.08
CA VAL A 182 -6.27 2.69 -19.74
C VAL A 182 -5.52 3.57 -18.72
N THR A 183 -4.33 3.13 -18.34
CA THR A 183 -3.49 3.84 -17.35
C THR A 183 -3.11 5.25 -17.82
N LYS A 184 -2.91 6.16 -16.87
CA LYS A 184 -2.54 7.59 -17.02
C LYS A 184 -3.54 8.47 -17.78
N VAL A 185 -4.48 7.87 -18.51
CA VAL A 185 -5.55 8.56 -19.24
C VAL A 185 -6.88 8.41 -18.52
N GLU A 186 -7.26 7.16 -18.21
CA GLU A 186 -8.53 6.86 -17.57
C GLU A 186 -8.40 6.69 -16.06
N ILE A 187 -7.21 6.33 -15.55
CA ILE A 187 -6.89 6.21 -14.12
C ILE A 187 -5.43 6.61 -13.85
N ARG A 188 -5.14 7.20 -12.69
CA ARG A 188 -3.79 7.64 -12.32
C ARG A 188 -2.87 6.44 -12.05
N THR A 189 -1.72 6.39 -12.76
CA THR A 189 -0.59 5.45 -12.54
C THR A 189 -1.02 4.04 -12.19
N GLU A 190 -1.63 3.32 -13.13
CA GLU A 190 -1.97 1.90 -12.95
C GLU A 190 -2.87 1.69 -11.71
N GLY A 191 -3.65 2.70 -11.31
CA GLY A 191 -4.45 2.64 -10.08
C GLY A 191 -3.64 2.66 -8.79
N GLN A 192 -2.51 3.37 -8.74
CA GLN A 192 -1.59 3.41 -7.59
C GLN A 192 -2.29 3.66 -6.25
N PHE A 193 -3.33 4.49 -6.21
CA PHE A 193 -4.05 4.76 -4.97
C PHE A 193 -4.84 3.55 -4.46
N ALA A 194 -5.33 2.68 -5.36
CA ALA A 194 -5.92 1.41 -4.93
C ALA A 194 -4.82 0.49 -4.37
N ALA A 195 -3.65 0.44 -5.01
CA ALA A 195 -2.51 -0.35 -4.54
C ALA A 195 -1.98 0.13 -3.17
N PHE A 196 -1.80 1.44 -2.98
CA PHE A 196 -1.36 2.00 -1.69
C PHE A 196 -2.35 1.73 -0.57
N ASN A 197 -3.66 1.85 -0.83
CA ASN A 197 -4.67 1.53 0.17
C ASN A 197 -4.78 0.02 0.41
N ASP A 198 -4.61 -0.83 -0.60
CA ASP A 198 -4.48 -2.27 -0.38
C ASP A 198 -3.29 -2.59 0.54
N CYS A 199 -2.11 -2.02 0.25
CA CYS A 199 -0.90 -2.22 1.05
C CYS A 199 -1.07 -1.74 2.51
N LEU A 200 -1.65 -0.55 2.69
CA LEU A 200 -1.96 0.00 4.01
C LEU A 200 -2.78 -0.99 4.82
N TYR A 201 -3.88 -1.48 4.26
CA TYR A 201 -4.79 -2.37 4.98
C TYR A 201 -4.20 -3.77 5.21
N ARG A 202 -3.35 -4.29 4.31
CA ARG A 202 -2.60 -5.54 4.55
C ARG A 202 -1.63 -5.41 5.71
N SER A 203 -1.04 -4.23 5.87
CA SER A 203 -0.02 -3.97 6.89
C SER A 203 -0.61 -3.66 8.26
N MET A 204 -1.86 -3.21 8.33
CA MET A 204 -2.50 -2.75 9.56
C MET A 204 -2.42 -3.73 10.75
N ALA A 205 -2.52 -5.03 10.49
CA ALA A 205 -2.49 -6.05 11.54
C ALA A 205 -1.07 -6.45 11.94
N THR A 206 -0.06 -6.14 11.12
CA THR A 206 1.28 -6.76 11.20
C THR A 206 2.43 -5.75 11.17
N ALA A 207 2.13 -4.45 11.02
CA ALA A 207 3.11 -3.37 10.94
C ALA A 207 2.85 -2.29 11.99
N GLY A 208 3.87 -1.91 12.75
CA GLY A 208 3.84 -0.72 13.60
C GLY A 208 4.01 0.57 12.81
N TRP A 209 4.78 0.50 11.73
CA TRP A 209 5.03 1.59 10.80
C TRP A 209 4.85 1.17 9.34
N LEU A 210 4.38 2.11 8.53
CA LEU A 210 4.25 1.96 7.09
C LEU A 210 4.90 3.14 6.39
N VAL A 211 5.67 2.85 5.35
CA VAL A 211 6.19 3.87 4.44
C VAL A 211 5.72 3.59 3.03
N VAL A 212 5.38 4.65 2.29
CA VAL A 212 5.07 4.60 0.86
C VAL A 212 6.17 5.34 0.13
N ILE A 213 6.93 4.63 -0.70
CA ILE A 213 8.07 5.16 -1.48
C ILE A 213 8.18 4.41 -2.80
N ASP A 214 8.71 5.08 -3.82
CA ASP A 214 9.05 4.46 -5.09
C ASP A 214 10.45 3.82 -5.06
N VAL A 215 10.74 2.92 -6.01
CA VAL A 215 12.03 2.19 -6.10
C VAL A 215 13.23 3.07 -6.50
N ASP A 216 12.98 4.33 -6.83
CA ASP A 216 13.99 5.37 -7.08
C ASP A 216 14.09 6.38 -5.93
N GLU A 217 13.39 6.15 -4.81
CA GLU A 217 13.37 7.02 -3.63
C GLU A 217 13.93 6.31 -2.39
N VAL A 218 14.73 7.02 -1.60
CA VAL A 218 15.26 6.52 -0.32
C VAL A 218 15.08 7.59 0.75
N ILE A 219 14.61 7.18 1.93
CA ILE A 219 14.53 8.06 3.10
C ILE A 219 15.74 7.80 3.99
N LEU A 220 16.61 8.80 4.14
CA LEU A 220 17.83 8.69 4.94
C LEU A 220 17.69 9.48 6.25
N PRO A 221 17.61 8.81 7.42
CA PRO A 221 17.69 9.47 8.72
C PRO A 221 19.01 10.22 8.88
N ARG A 222 18.95 11.43 9.44
CA ARG A 222 20.17 12.24 9.67
C ARG A 222 20.88 11.86 10.96
N ARG A 223 20.13 11.55 12.02
CA ARG A 223 20.67 11.29 13.37
C ARG A 223 20.60 9.81 13.74
N GLU A 224 19.45 9.19 13.51
CA GLU A 224 19.16 7.80 13.83
C GLU A 224 19.75 6.84 12.78
N ARG A 225 19.87 5.56 13.12
CA ARG A 225 20.40 4.54 12.20
C ARG A 225 19.32 3.88 11.34
N THR A 226 18.09 3.82 11.84
CA THR A 226 16.95 3.17 11.16
C THR A 226 15.75 4.12 11.09
N LEU A 227 14.84 3.85 10.16
CA LEU A 227 13.59 4.59 10.01
C LEU A 227 12.66 4.36 11.20
N THR A 228 12.62 3.16 11.75
CA THR A 228 11.82 2.85 12.96
C THR A 228 12.27 3.65 14.17
N ALA A 229 13.59 3.78 14.38
CA ALA A 229 14.16 4.62 15.44
C ALA A 229 13.83 6.10 15.21
N LEU A 230 13.95 6.59 13.97
CA LEU A 230 13.56 7.95 13.61
C LEU A 230 12.08 8.20 13.92
N LEU A 231 11.16 7.34 13.46
CA LEU A 231 9.72 7.50 13.64
C LEU A 231 9.32 7.43 15.12
N THR A 232 9.96 6.55 15.89
CA THR A 232 9.75 6.44 17.34
C THR A 232 10.21 7.71 18.06
N SER A 233 11.41 8.22 17.72
CA SER A 233 11.95 9.47 18.23
C SER A 233 11.05 10.67 17.91
N LEU A 234 10.60 10.78 16.65
CA LEU A 234 9.67 11.83 16.22
C LEU A 234 8.35 11.77 16.98
N ARG A 235 7.75 10.58 17.14
CA ARG A 235 6.51 10.40 17.90
C ARG A 235 6.69 10.77 19.38
N ALA A 236 7.82 10.42 19.98
CA ALA A 236 8.13 10.73 21.37
C ALA A 236 8.39 12.23 21.63
N SER A 237 8.75 13.01 20.61
CA SER A 237 8.99 14.45 20.75
C SER A 237 7.72 15.28 21.00
N TYR A 238 6.52 14.70 20.84
CA TYR A 238 5.25 15.39 21.08
C TYR A 238 4.83 15.26 22.54
N ASN A 239 4.54 16.41 23.18
CA ASN A 239 4.03 16.48 24.55
C ASN A 239 2.72 17.32 24.61
N PRO A 240 1.58 16.75 25.06
CA PRO A 240 1.37 15.36 25.42
C PRO A 240 1.44 14.43 24.19
N GLN A 241 1.77 13.17 24.44
CA GLN A 241 1.95 12.16 23.37
C GLN A 241 0.68 11.92 22.54
N THR A 242 -0.49 12.28 23.09
CA THR A 242 -1.79 12.27 22.39
C THR A 242 -1.85 13.25 21.20
N LYS A 243 -0.94 14.23 21.13
CA LYS A 243 -0.80 15.15 20.00
C LYS A 243 0.10 14.61 18.88
N ALA A 244 0.71 13.45 19.05
CA ALA A 244 1.55 12.89 18.00
C ALA A 244 0.71 12.58 16.75
N PRO A 245 1.20 12.93 15.55
CA PRO A 245 0.45 12.71 14.32
C PRO A 245 0.42 11.22 13.95
N SER A 246 -0.59 10.82 13.17
CA SER A 246 -0.70 9.47 12.62
C SER A 246 0.10 9.26 11.33
N ALA A 247 0.75 10.31 10.82
CA ALA A 247 1.57 10.28 9.61
C ALA A 247 2.66 11.35 9.66
N PHE A 248 3.82 11.04 9.11
CA PHE A 248 4.93 11.98 8.92
C PHE A 248 5.17 12.17 7.42
N LEU A 249 5.47 13.41 7.03
CA LEU A 249 5.84 13.75 5.66
C LEU A 249 7.28 14.24 5.64
N PHE A 250 8.07 13.69 4.73
CA PHE A 250 9.47 14.06 4.55
C PHE A 250 9.62 14.90 3.28
N ARG A 251 10.49 15.91 3.33
CA ARG A 251 10.86 16.67 2.14
C ARG A 251 11.79 15.81 1.28
N ASN A 252 11.54 15.78 -0.02
CA ASN A 252 12.38 15.09 -0.99
C ASN A 252 13.35 16.06 -1.69
N ALA A 253 14.44 15.51 -2.20
CA ALA A 253 15.40 16.20 -3.06
C ALA A 253 15.81 15.25 -4.18
N PHE A 254 16.03 15.78 -5.39
CA PHE A 254 16.40 14.98 -6.56
C PHE A 254 17.92 14.95 -6.73
N PHE A 255 18.44 13.75 -6.97
CA PHE A 255 19.85 13.52 -7.31
C PHE A 255 19.91 13.00 -8.74
N TYR A 256 20.30 13.87 -9.67
CA TYR A 256 20.33 13.50 -11.08
C TYR A 256 21.58 12.66 -11.38
N LEU A 257 21.39 11.53 -12.03
CA LEU A 257 22.48 10.61 -12.35
C LEU A 257 23.52 11.17 -13.33
N ARG A 258 23.18 12.26 -14.01
CA ARG A 258 24.08 13.01 -14.89
C ARG A 258 25.03 13.93 -14.14
N TRP A 259 24.80 14.19 -12.86
CA TRP A 259 25.75 14.92 -12.02
C TRP A 259 26.98 14.05 -11.74
N GLU A 260 28.10 14.70 -11.47
CA GLU A 260 29.36 14.02 -11.16
C GLU A 260 29.20 13.08 -9.95
N ASP A 261 29.88 11.94 -10.02
CA ASP A 261 29.97 11.00 -8.90
C ASP A 261 30.86 11.60 -7.80
N ASP A 262 30.57 11.28 -6.54
CA ASP A 262 31.47 11.56 -5.43
C ASP A 262 32.77 10.76 -5.62
N PRO A 263 33.92 11.43 -5.83
CA PRO A 263 35.19 10.74 -6.03
C PRO A 263 35.64 9.96 -4.78
N GLU A 264 35.08 10.28 -3.61
CA GLU A 264 35.38 9.60 -2.33
C GLU A 264 34.38 8.47 -2.02
N ALA A 265 33.52 8.08 -2.96
CA ALA A 265 32.51 7.06 -2.72
C ALA A 265 33.13 5.71 -2.31
N PRO A 266 32.77 5.15 -1.13
CA PRO A 266 33.38 3.93 -0.60
C PRO A 266 32.98 2.65 -1.37
N ALA A 267 31.94 2.71 -2.20
CA ALA A 267 31.44 1.57 -2.95
C ALA A 267 30.91 2.01 -4.34
N PRO A 268 30.92 1.12 -5.35
CA PRO A 268 30.43 1.41 -6.70
C PRO A 268 28.89 1.50 -6.81
N LEU A 269 28.18 1.60 -5.68
CA LEU A 269 26.73 1.72 -5.60
C LEU A 269 26.25 3.11 -6.05
N VAL A 270 25.09 3.18 -6.71
CA VAL A 270 24.55 4.45 -7.24
C VAL A 270 24.28 5.42 -6.09
N THR A 271 23.66 4.96 -5.02
CA THR A 271 23.36 5.76 -3.83
C THR A 271 24.64 6.27 -3.17
N SER A 272 25.68 5.42 -3.10
CA SER A 272 26.99 5.82 -2.53
C SER A 272 27.70 6.85 -3.38
N ARG A 273 27.59 6.79 -4.70
CA ARG A 273 28.24 7.73 -5.62
C ARG A 273 27.48 9.03 -5.78
N LYS A 274 26.15 9.01 -5.64
CA LYS A 274 25.29 10.19 -5.87
C LYS A 274 24.91 10.94 -4.61
N THR A 275 25.13 10.36 -3.43
CA THR A 275 24.76 10.99 -2.16
C THR A 275 25.95 11.03 -1.22
N ARG A 276 26.17 12.19 -0.58
CA ARG A 276 27.18 12.37 0.46
C ARG A 276 26.53 12.89 1.74
N LYS A 277 26.72 12.17 2.85
CA LYS A 277 26.40 12.71 4.17
C LYS A 277 27.50 13.69 4.58
N LYS A 278 27.27 14.99 4.41
CA LYS A 278 28.11 16.01 5.06
C LYS A 278 27.76 16.04 6.55
N ASP A 279 28.57 15.42 7.39
CA ASP A 279 28.49 15.66 8.83
C ASP A 279 28.84 17.13 9.09
N GLY A 280 27.89 17.87 9.64
CA GLY A 280 27.98 19.32 9.88
C GLY A 280 29.01 19.75 10.94
N ARG A 281 30.07 18.97 11.19
CA ARG A 281 31.22 19.38 12.00
C ARG A 281 32.40 19.72 11.10
N ARG A 282 32.36 20.90 10.49
CA ARG A 282 33.47 21.82 10.15
C ARG A 282 33.07 22.65 8.94
N ARG A 283 32.79 23.93 9.19
CA ARG A 283 33.18 25.09 8.35
C ARG A 283 32.76 26.36 9.08
N THR A 284 33.58 26.74 10.06
CA THR A 284 33.89 28.14 10.32
C THR A 284 35.23 28.40 9.61
N HIS A 285 35.18 29.13 8.52
CA HIS A 285 36.28 29.96 8.03
C HIS A 285 35.71 31.34 7.82
#